data_AF-A0A967SNY3-F1
#
_entry.id   AF-A0A967SNY3-F1
#
_cell.length_a   1.000
_cell.length_b   1.000
_cell.length_c   1.000
_cell.angle_alpha   90.00
_cell.angle_beta   90.00
_cell.angle_gamma   90.00
#
_symmetry.space_group_name_H-M   'P 1'
#
loop_
_entity.id
_entity.type
_entity.pdbx_description
1 polymer ?
#
loop_
_entity_poly.entity_id
_entity_poly.type
_entity_poly.pdbx_seq_one_letter_code
_entity_poly.pdbx_strand_id
1 'polypeptide(L)'
;MARLPTFDQRRLLAVSLEETLLSGEKASRKRLEQLINEQRDTILLLYFSKETLSKQLKQIVNHQLLRPDYIVSSLGTEIYRLPEENPLSEWEHYIQQAYAREA
;
A
#
# COMPACT_ATOMS: atom_id res chain seq x y z
N MET A 1 -10.10 15.81 -26.34
CA MET A 1 -8.93 14.90 -26.42
C MET A 1 -8.86 14.10 -25.14
N ALA A 2 -9.09 12.78 -25.19
CA ALA A 2 -8.89 11.91 -24.03
C ALA A 2 -7.39 11.79 -23.77
N ARG A 3 -6.92 12.21 -22.58
CA ARG A 3 -5.57 11.90 -22.13
C ARG A 3 -5.49 10.38 -21.99
N LEU A 4 -4.64 9.74 -22.79
CA LEU A 4 -4.25 8.36 -22.52
C LEU A 4 -3.62 8.32 -21.13
N PRO A 5 -3.99 7.37 -20.25
CA PRO A 5 -3.34 7.24 -18.96
C PRO A 5 -1.84 7.00 -19.19
N THR A 6 -1.01 7.90 -18.66
CA THR A 6 0.43 7.66 -18.56
C THR A 6 0.62 6.60 -17.48
N PHE A 7 0.79 5.36 -17.90
CA PHE A 7 1.11 4.27 -16.98
C PHE A 7 2.47 4.52 -16.34
N ASP A 8 2.52 4.42 -15.02
CA ASP A 8 3.78 4.32 -14.30
C ASP A 8 4.46 3.01 -14.74
N GLN A 9 5.69 3.12 -15.26
CA GLN A 9 6.43 1.96 -15.76
C GLN A 9 7.15 1.19 -14.66
N ARG A 10 7.09 1.68 -13.41
CA ARG A 10 7.65 0.99 -12.26
C ARG A 10 6.87 -0.30 -11.96
N ARG A 11 7.58 -1.28 -11.43
CA ARG A 11 7.01 -2.55 -10.99
C ARG A 11 6.29 -2.34 -9.66
N LEU A 12 5.10 -2.92 -9.50
CA LEU A 12 4.40 -2.92 -8.22
C LEU A 12 4.90 -4.07 -7.35
N LEU A 13 5.42 -3.74 -6.17
CA LEU A 13 5.73 -4.69 -5.11
C LEU A 13 4.68 -4.57 -4.00
N ALA A 14 3.79 -5.55 -3.94
CA ALA A 14 2.79 -5.67 -2.88
C ALA A 14 3.31 -6.56 -1.74
N VAL A 15 3.30 -6.05 -0.52
CA VAL A 15 3.84 -6.75 0.67
C VAL A 15 2.79 -6.79 1.76
N SER A 16 2.58 -7.97 2.34
CA SER A 16 1.71 -8.13 3.52
C SER A 16 2.36 -7.49 4.73
N LEU A 17 1.63 -6.62 5.42
CA LEU A 17 2.16 -5.94 6.61
C LEU A 17 2.38 -6.95 7.74
N GLU A 18 1.36 -7.74 8.09
CA GLU A 18 1.44 -8.68 9.21
C GLU A 18 2.29 -9.91 8.89
N GLU A 19 2.04 -10.53 7.75
CA GLU A 19 2.57 -11.87 7.45
C GLU A 19 4.00 -11.83 6.92
N THR A 20 4.46 -10.68 6.42
CA THR A 20 5.82 -10.52 5.88
C THR A 20 6.67 -9.54 6.69
N LEU A 21 6.20 -8.31 6.90
CA LEU A 21 7.03 -7.28 7.54
C LEU A 21 7.08 -7.45 9.06
N LEU A 22 5.92 -7.59 9.72
CA LEU A 22 5.86 -7.65 11.17
C LEU A 22 6.24 -9.01 11.75
N SER A 23 5.99 -10.10 11.02
CA SER A 23 6.40 -11.46 11.38
C SER A 23 7.90 -11.72 11.20
N GLY A 24 8.58 -10.95 10.33
CA GLY A 24 9.98 -11.13 10.00
C GLY A 24 10.95 -10.61 11.07
N GLU A 25 12.15 -11.20 11.10
CA GLU A 25 13.24 -10.71 11.95
C GLU A 25 13.61 -9.27 11.59
N LYS A 26 13.87 -8.43 12.60
CA LYS A 26 14.19 -7.00 12.41
C LYS A 26 15.36 -6.77 11.45
N ALA A 27 16.40 -7.61 11.48
CA ALA A 27 17.56 -7.49 10.60
C ALA A 27 17.19 -7.77 9.13
N SER A 28 16.46 -8.86 8.88
CA SER A 28 15.97 -9.25 7.56
C SER A 28 15.02 -8.20 6.98
N ARG A 29 14.12 -7.66 7.80
CA ARG A 29 13.23 -6.57 7.39
C ARG A 29 14.00 -5.32 6.97
N LYS A 30 14.97 -4.87 7.77
CA LYS A 30 15.80 -3.71 7.41
C LYS A 30 16.56 -3.91 6.11
N ARG A 31 17.07 -5.12 5.87
CA ARG A 31 17.76 -5.46 4.61
C ARG A 31 16.81 -5.39 3.42
N LEU A 32 15.60 -5.92 3.56
CA LEU A 32 14.56 -5.83 2.53
C LEU A 32 14.21 -4.37 2.24
N GLU A 33 13.94 -3.57 3.27
CA GLU A 33 13.62 -2.15 3.14
C GLU A 33 14.75 -1.36 2.45
N GLN A 34 16.01 -1.66 2.78
CA GLN A 34 17.15 -1.05 2.12
C GLN A 34 17.18 -1.37 0.62
N LEU A 35 17.01 -2.64 0.24
CA LEU A 35 16.99 -3.06 -1.17
C LEU A 35 15.83 -2.41 -1.94
N ILE A 36 14.65 -2.29 -1.31
CA ILE A 36 13.52 -1.58 -1.92
C ILE A 36 13.84 -0.09 -2.07
N ASN A 37 14.46 0.52 -1.06
CA ASN A 37 14.82 1.93 -1.08
C ASN A 37 15.87 2.26 -2.16
N GLU A 38 16.80 1.35 -2.43
CA GLU A 38 17.79 1.46 -3.52
C GLU A 38 17.15 1.36 -4.92
N GLN A 39 15.91 0.85 -5.00
CA GLN A 39 15.19 0.59 -6.27
C GLN A 39 13.92 1.45 -6.41
N ARG A 40 13.78 2.57 -5.68
CA ARG A 40 12.55 3.39 -5.66
C ARG A 40 12.18 4.02 -7.01
N ASP A 41 13.16 4.20 -7.88
CA ASP A 41 12.96 4.68 -9.24
C ASP A 41 12.38 3.61 -10.17
N THR A 42 12.43 2.33 -9.77
CA THR A 42 11.97 1.19 -10.56
C THR A 42 10.82 0.42 -9.90
N ILE A 43 10.54 0.67 -8.61
CA ILE A 43 9.54 -0.02 -7.81
C ILE A 43 8.56 0.96 -7.14
N LEU A 44 7.28 0.64 -7.26
CA LEU A 44 6.20 1.14 -6.40
C LEU A 44 5.98 0.16 -5.25
N LEU A 45 6.03 0.65 -4.02
CA LEU A 45 5.79 -0.15 -2.82
C LEU A 45 4.34 -0.02 -2.36
N LEU A 46 3.69 -1.14 -2.16
CA LEU A 46 2.35 -1.22 -1.62
C LEU A 46 2.34 -2.11 -0.39
N TYR A 47 1.78 -1.62 0.71
CA TYR A 47 1.45 -2.47 1.86
C TYR A 47 -0.02 -2.83 1.84
N PHE A 48 -0.33 -4.09 2.12
CA PHE A 48 -1.70 -4.55 2.27
C PHE A 48 -1.88 -5.26 3.61
N SER A 49 -3.08 -5.10 4.16
CA SER A 49 -3.47 -5.71 5.43
C SER A 49 -4.98 -5.77 5.56
N LYS A 50 -5.44 -6.67 6.44
CA LYS A 50 -6.85 -6.76 6.83
C LYS A 50 -7.31 -5.61 7.74
N GLU A 51 -6.37 -4.90 8.35
CA GLU A 51 -6.64 -3.82 9.30
C GLU A 51 -7.02 -2.52 8.57
N THR A 52 -7.61 -1.60 9.33
CA THR A 52 -7.95 -0.25 8.85
C THR A 52 -6.70 0.58 8.55
N LEU A 53 -6.81 1.59 7.68
CA LEU A 53 -5.71 2.52 7.37
C LEU A 53 -5.04 3.06 8.64
N SER A 54 -5.83 3.53 9.61
CA SER A 54 -5.34 4.11 10.86
C SER A 54 -4.49 3.15 11.70
N LYS A 55 -4.82 1.85 11.69
CA LYS A 55 -4.03 0.83 12.39
C LYS A 55 -2.75 0.52 11.63
N GLN A 56 -2.81 0.41 10.31
CA GLN A 56 -1.63 0.18 9.48
C GLN A 56 -0.63 1.32 9.60
N LEU A 57 -1.08 2.58 9.55
CA LEU A 57 -0.21 3.75 9.74
C LEU A 57 0.48 3.73 11.11
N LYS A 58 -0.26 3.38 12.17
CA LYS A 58 0.33 3.20 13.51
C LYS A 58 1.41 2.12 13.51
N GLN A 59 1.18 0.99 12.84
CA GLN A 59 2.19 -0.08 12.73
C GLN A 59 3.43 0.38 11.95
N ILE A 60 3.25 1.06 10.81
CA ILE A 60 4.35 1.62 10.01
C ILE A 60 5.22 2.53 10.86
N VAL A 61 4.61 3.46 11.61
CA VAL A 61 5.33 4.39 12.49
C VAL A 61 6.00 3.66 13.66
N ASN A 62 5.27 2.81 14.38
CA ASN A 62 5.77 2.11 15.57
C ASN A 62 6.95 1.19 15.27
N HIS A 63 6.96 0.57 14.08
CA HIS A 63 8.02 -0.32 13.66
C HIS A 63 9.10 0.34 12.80
N GLN A 64 8.98 1.67 12.58
CA GLN A 64 9.89 2.48 11.76
C GLN A 64 10.06 1.90 10.35
N LEU A 65 8.95 1.47 9.74
CA LEU A 65 8.97 0.85 8.43
C LEU A 65 9.20 1.86 7.32
N LEU A 66 9.77 1.41 6.20
CA LEU A 66 9.82 2.21 4.99
C LEU A 66 8.41 2.63 4.58
N ARG A 67 8.22 3.92 4.26
CA ARG A 67 6.92 4.44 3.84
C ARG A 67 6.54 3.88 2.46
N PRO A 68 5.39 3.20 2.31
CA PRO A 68 4.93 2.73 1.01
C PRO A 68 4.42 3.90 0.16
N ASP A 69 4.26 3.66 -1.15
CA ASP A 69 3.58 4.57 -2.07
C ASP A 69 2.05 4.40 -1.99
N TYR A 70 1.60 3.18 -1.69
CA TYR A 70 0.19 2.83 -1.54
C TYR A 70 -0.07 1.99 -0.29
N ILE A 71 -1.24 2.19 0.31
CA ILE A 71 -1.78 1.33 1.36
C ILE A 71 -3.09 0.74 0.88
N VAL A 72 -3.24 -0.56 1.05
CA VAL A 72 -4.50 -1.30 0.85
C VAL A 72 -5.01 -1.74 2.20
N SER A 73 -6.18 -1.22 2.60
CA SER A 73 -6.77 -1.51 3.89
C SER A 73 -8.10 -2.20 3.81
N SER A 74 -8.57 -2.64 4.99
CA SER A 74 -9.91 -3.20 5.16
C SER A 74 -10.18 -4.32 4.15
N LEU A 75 -9.26 -5.28 4.08
CA LEU A 75 -9.32 -6.45 3.19
C LEU A 75 -9.41 -6.10 1.69
N GLY A 76 -8.76 -5.02 1.26
CA GLY A 76 -8.76 -4.62 -0.15
C GLY A 76 -9.90 -3.67 -0.52
N THR A 77 -10.76 -3.30 0.42
CA THR A 77 -11.90 -2.44 0.10
C THR A 77 -11.55 -0.96 -0.02
N GLU A 78 -10.36 -0.58 0.44
CA GLU A 78 -9.89 0.80 0.38
C GLU A 78 -8.43 0.80 -0.08
N ILE A 79 -8.08 1.75 -0.96
CA ILE A 79 -6.72 1.96 -1.45
C ILE A 79 -6.40 3.44 -1.27
N TYR A 80 -5.25 3.73 -0.67
CA TYR A 80 -4.79 5.09 -0.41
C TYR A 80 -3.42 5.32 -1.03
N ARG A 81 -3.21 6.51 -1.60
CA ARG A 81 -1.90 6.99 -2.03
C ARG A 81 -1.25 7.80 -0.90
N LEU A 82 0.02 7.53 -0.64
CA LEU A 82 0.83 8.28 0.32
C LEU A 82 1.72 9.32 -0.38
N PRO A 83 2.13 10.39 0.33
CA PRO A 83 1.97 10.63 1.77
C PRO A 83 0.65 11.26 2.21
N GLU A 84 -0.18 11.78 1.31
CA GLU A 84 -1.37 12.55 1.70
C GLU A 84 -2.56 11.70 2.14
N GLU A 85 -2.43 10.37 2.18
CA GLU A 85 -3.51 9.43 2.54
C GLU A 85 -4.74 9.62 1.66
N ASN A 86 -4.53 9.99 0.39
CA ASN A 86 -5.60 10.27 -0.55
C ASN A 86 -6.26 8.95 -0.99
N PRO A 87 -7.57 8.75 -0.76
CA PRO A 87 -8.27 7.56 -1.26
C PRO A 87 -8.26 7.55 -2.79
N LEU A 88 -8.10 6.35 -3.36
CA LEU A 88 -8.14 6.14 -4.80
C LEU A 88 -9.61 6.06 -5.26
N SER A 89 -10.17 7.21 -5.62
CA SER A 89 -11.59 7.37 -5.97
C SER A 89 -12.10 6.40 -7.03
N GLU A 90 -11.25 6.04 -8.00
CA GLU A 90 -11.56 5.11 -9.07
C GLU A 90 -11.82 3.69 -8.53
N TRP A 91 -11.09 3.30 -7.49
CA TRP A 91 -11.28 2.01 -6.83
C TRP A 91 -12.52 1.98 -5.97
N GLU A 92 -12.76 3.05 -5.21
CA GLU A 92 -13.98 3.19 -4.42
C GLU A 92 -15.22 3.07 -5.31
N HIS A 93 -15.21 3.76 -6.45
CA HIS A 93 -16.27 3.67 -7.44
C HIS A 93 -16.45 2.25 -7.98
N TYR A 94 -15.36 1.57 -8.32
CA TYR A 94 -15.39 0.19 -8.83
C TYR A 94 -16.02 -0.79 -7.83
N ILE A 95 -15.64 -0.72 -6.55
CA ILE A 95 -16.22 -1.58 -5.52
C ILE A 95 -17.69 -1.28 -5.28
N GLN A 96 -18.07 0.00 -5.14
CA GLN A 96 -19.46 0.38 -4.86
C GLN A 96 -20.43 -0.06 -5.95
N GLN A 97 -19.98 -0.08 -7.22
CA GLN A 97 -20.80 -0.58 -8.33
C GLN A 97 -21.03 -2.09 -8.27
N ALA A 98 -20.02 -2.86 -7.85
CA ALA A 98 -20.05 -4.31 -7.88
C ALA A 98 -20.52 -4.96 -6.56
N TYR A 99 -20.49 -4.21 -5.46
CA TYR A 99 -20.77 -4.70 -4.12
C TYR A 99 -21.51 -3.65 -3.30
N ALA A 100 -22.83 -3.80 -3.19
CA ALA A 100 -23.65 -3.00 -2.29
C ALA A 100 -23.34 -3.41 -0.85
N ARG A 101 -22.73 -2.51 -0.07
CA ARG A 101 -22.66 -2.68 1.38
C ARG A 101 -24.07 -2.51 1.95
N GLU A 102 -24.50 -3.41 2.84
CA GLU A 102 -25.68 -3.15 3.67
C GLU A 102 -25.43 -1.88 4.50
N ALA A 103 -26.45 -1.02 4.57
CA ALA A 103 -26.39 0.29 5.22
C ALA A 103 -26.37 0.20 6.76
#